data_AF-A0A0S7EVL0-F1
#
_entry.id   AF-A0A0S7EVL0-F1
#
_cell.length_a   1.000
_cell.length_b   1.000
_cell.length_c   1.000
_cell.angle_alpha   90.00
_cell.angle_beta   90.00
_cell.angle_gamma   90.00
#
_symmetry.space_group_name_H-M   'P 1'
#
loop_
_entity.id
_entity.type
_entity.pdbx_description
1 polymer ?
#
loop_
_entity_poly.entity_id
_entity_poly.type
_entity_poly.pdbx_seq_one_letter_code
_entity_poly.pdbx_strand_id
1 'polypeptide(L)'
;LLSVSVRVLLRWFGFCSREMPRSVKQLLAETLEDLSKDNLDKFIFQLLDRREEPRVRRCRVEGKSRLEVVDVLVSTFTEDQAVDVTVEILRSISCKQQAERLIQEKQSG
;
A
#
# COMPACT_ATOMS: atom_id res chain seq x y z
N LEU A 1 11.95 -4.10 25.31
CA LEU A 1 12.47 -4.17 23.92
C LEU A 1 11.44 -3.52 23.00
N LEU A 2 11.47 -2.18 22.96
CA LEU A 2 10.56 -1.34 22.18
C LEU A 2 11.27 -1.02 20.86
N SER A 3 10.87 -1.69 19.78
CA SER A 3 11.34 -1.33 18.43
C SER A 3 10.19 -1.51 17.44
N VAL A 4 9.17 -0.68 17.60
CA VAL A 4 8.17 -0.43 16.57
C VAL A 4 8.28 1.06 16.27
N SER A 5 9.04 1.37 15.22
CA SER A 5 9.19 2.66 14.53
C SER A 5 8.58 3.90 15.18
N VAL A 6 9.40 4.63 15.95
CA VAL A 6 9.23 6.10 16.17
C VAL A 6 9.30 6.87 14.83
N ARG A 7 9.61 6.20 13.71
CA ARG A 7 9.56 6.75 12.34
C ARG A 7 8.15 7.08 11.83
N VAL A 8 7.09 6.50 12.40
CA VAL A 8 5.70 6.82 12.03
C VAL A 8 5.24 8.14 12.67
N LEU A 9 5.74 8.47 13.87
CA LEU A 9 5.28 9.61 14.67
C LEU A 9 5.87 10.97 14.27
N LEU A 10 6.90 11.04 13.42
CA LEU A 10 7.61 12.31 13.12
C LEU A 10 7.56 12.75 11.65
N ARG A 11 6.85 12.03 10.77
CA ARG A 11 6.75 12.38 9.34
C ARG A 11 5.42 13.03 8.94
N TRP A 12 4.56 13.33 9.91
CA TRP A 12 3.23 13.92 9.73
C TRP A 12 3.18 15.42 10.11
N PHE A 13 4.23 16.17 9.82
CA PHE A 13 4.13 17.63 9.81
C PHE A 13 3.59 18.07 8.45
N GLY A 14 2.25 18.07 8.30
CA GLY A 14 1.60 18.84 7.23
C GLY A 14 0.43 18.23 6.46
N PHE A 15 -0.48 17.42 7.04
CA PHE A 15 -1.89 17.42 6.60
C PHE A 15 -2.81 16.67 7.57
N CYS A 16 -3.80 17.38 8.11
CA CYS A 16 -5.02 16.91 8.79
C CYS A 16 -4.89 15.76 9.81
N SER A 17 -4.76 16.16 11.08
CA SER A 17 -5.25 15.36 12.20
C SER A 17 -6.79 15.44 12.24
N ARG A 18 -7.44 14.30 12.03
CA ARG A 18 -8.76 13.97 12.56
C ARG A 18 -8.80 12.46 12.65
N GLU A 19 -8.99 11.93 13.85
CA GLU A 19 -9.24 10.50 14.10
C GLU A 19 -10.41 10.06 13.21
N MET A 20 -10.08 9.46 12.07
CA MET A 20 -10.97 8.74 11.20
C MET A 20 -10.71 7.25 11.43
N PRO A 21 -11.73 6.38 11.30
CA PRO A 21 -11.46 4.95 11.14
C PRO A 21 -10.42 4.82 10.02
N ARG A 22 -9.32 4.09 10.27
CA ARG A 22 -8.21 3.98 9.31
C ARG A 22 -8.81 3.51 7.99
N SER A 23 -8.88 4.41 7.02
CA SER A 23 -9.46 4.07 5.73
C SER A 23 -8.49 3.12 5.01
N VAL A 24 -9.00 2.22 4.17
CA VAL A 24 -8.15 1.28 3.42
C VAL A 24 -7.03 2.01 2.66
N LYS A 25 -7.33 3.20 2.12
CA LYS A 25 -6.34 4.09 1.51
C LYS A 25 -5.17 4.43 2.44
N GLN A 26 -5.42 4.77 3.69
CA GLN A 26 -4.35 5.09 4.65
C GLN A 26 -3.50 3.86 4.96
N LEU A 27 -4.14 2.72 5.20
CA LEU A 27 -3.42 1.48 5.50
C LEU A 27 -2.50 1.06 4.34
N LEU A 28 -2.97 1.17 3.11
CA LEU A 28 -2.18 0.93 1.90
C LEU A 28 -1.04 1.95 1.75
N ALA A 29 -1.31 3.23 2.00
CA ALA A 29 -0.30 4.29 1.92
C ALA A 29 0.86 4.09 2.89
N GLU A 30 0.56 3.80 4.16
CA GLU A 30 1.57 3.51 5.18
C GLU A 30 2.41 2.28 4.80
N THR A 31 1.76 1.25 4.27
CA THR A 31 2.44 0.02 3.85
C THR A 31 3.38 0.27 2.69
N LEU A 32 2.96 1.05 1.68
CA LEU A 32 3.78 1.43 0.54
C LEU A 32 4.87 2.46 0.90
N GLU A 33 4.68 3.26 1.95
CA GLU A 33 5.71 4.16 2.48
C GLU A 33 6.85 3.42 3.20
N ASP A 34 6.53 2.33 3.89
CA ASP A 34 7.49 1.45 4.56
C ASP A 34 8.37 0.69 3.54
N LEU A 35 7.88 0.52 2.31
CA LEU A 35 8.67 -0.08 1.23
C LEU A 35 9.84 0.82 0.79
N SER A 36 10.98 0.16 0.57
CA SER A 36 12.10 0.76 -0.15
C SER A 36 11.71 1.08 -1.60
N LYS A 37 12.43 2.01 -2.23
CA LYS A 37 12.18 2.38 -3.63
C LYS A 37 12.26 1.17 -4.57
N ASP A 38 13.26 0.31 -4.39
CA ASP A 38 13.45 -0.92 -5.17
C ASP A 38 12.27 -1.90 -5.03
N ASN A 39 11.75 -2.07 -3.80
CA ASN A 39 10.58 -2.92 -3.56
C ASN A 39 9.31 -2.31 -4.16
N LEU A 40 9.19 -0.98 -4.17
CA LEU A 40 8.08 -0.28 -4.81
C LEU A 40 8.12 -0.45 -6.34
N ASP A 41 9.29 -0.35 -6.96
CA ASP A 41 9.45 -0.61 -8.40
C ASP A 41 9.06 -2.06 -8.76
N LYS A 42 9.48 -3.03 -7.95
CA LYS A 42 9.05 -4.45 -8.09
C LYS A 42 7.54 -4.62 -7.89
N PHE A 43 6.96 -3.92 -6.93
CA PHE A 43 5.53 -3.92 -6.67
C PHE A 43 4.75 -3.40 -7.88
N ILE A 44 5.15 -2.25 -8.42
CA ILE A 44 4.54 -1.65 -9.62
C ILE A 44 4.70 -2.60 -10.82
N PHE A 45 5.87 -3.19 -11.00
CA PHE A 45 6.11 -4.16 -12.06
C PHE A 45 5.14 -5.34 -12.00
N GLN A 46 4.95 -5.95 -10.82
CA GLN A 46 3.99 -7.04 -10.66
C GLN A 46 2.53 -6.61 -10.79
N LEU A 47 2.19 -5.42 -10.29
CA LEU A 47 0.85 -4.86 -10.46
C LEU A 47 0.49 -4.70 -11.94
N LEU A 48 1.47 -4.36 -12.77
CA LEU A 48 1.32 -4.22 -14.21
C LEU A 48 1.37 -5.57 -14.96
N ASP A 49 2.08 -6.56 -14.43
CA ASP A 49 2.19 -7.89 -15.02
C ASP A 49 0.93 -8.74 -14.78
N ARG A 50 0.07 -8.36 -13.80
CA ARG A 50 -1.24 -9.01 -13.59
C ARG A 50 -2.04 -9.03 -14.88
N ARG A 51 -2.26 -10.24 -15.39
CA ARG A 51 -3.05 -10.48 -16.59
C ARG A 51 -4.56 -10.50 -16.32
N GLU A 52 -4.96 -10.63 -15.06
CA GLU A 52 -6.34 -10.63 -14.58
C GLU A 52 -6.97 -9.24 -14.70
N GLU A 53 -8.25 -9.18 -15.06
CA GLU A 53 -9.02 -7.95 -15.00
C GLU A 53 -9.48 -7.68 -13.56
N PRO A 54 -9.48 -6.42 -13.09
CA PRO A 54 -9.18 -5.19 -13.81
C PRO A 54 -7.67 -4.88 -13.93
N ARG A 55 -7.22 -4.52 -15.14
CA ARG A 55 -5.81 -4.18 -15.41
C ARG A 55 -5.51 -2.71 -15.14
N VAL A 56 -4.45 -2.46 -14.37
CA VAL A 56 -3.90 -1.12 -14.20
C VAL A 56 -3.07 -0.77 -15.44
N ARG A 57 -3.44 0.33 -16.13
CA ARG A 57 -2.65 0.83 -17.26
C ARG A 57 -1.32 1.39 -16.76
N ARG A 58 -0.21 1.08 -17.44
CA ARG A 58 1.14 1.62 -17.15
C ARG A 58 1.17 3.12 -16.95
N CYS A 59 0.48 3.87 -17.81
CA CYS A 59 0.38 5.32 -17.76
C CYS A 59 -0.23 5.86 -16.45
N ARG A 60 -0.95 5.03 -15.67
CA ARG A 60 -1.53 5.45 -14.39
C ARG A 60 -0.59 5.27 -13.21
N VAL A 61 0.51 4.53 -13.32
CA VAL A 61 1.39 4.22 -12.17
C VAL A 61 2.86 4.56 -12.42
N GLU A 62 3.29 4.66 -13.68
CA GLU A 62 4.66 5.02 -14.03
C GLU A 62 4.92 6.50 -13.72
N GLY A 63 5.95 6.78 -12.91
CA GLY A 63 6.32 8.15 -12.51
C GLY A 63 5.46 8.77 -11.41
N LYS A 64 4.51 8.02 -10.84
CA LYS A 64 3.57 8.49 -9.83
C LYS A 64 4.12 8.42 -8.41
N SER A 65 3.62 9.29 -7.54
CA SER A 65 3.93 9.19 -6.10
C SER A 65 3.21 7.99 -5.45
N ARG A 66 3.74 7.50 -4.33
CA ARG A 66 3.18 6.37 -3.56
C ARG A 66 1.70 6.55 -3.25
N LEU A 67 1.30 7.77 -2.87
CA LEU A 67 -0.09 8.12 -2.57
C LEU A 67 -0.98 8.05 -3.81
N GLU A 68 -0.46 8.41 -4.99
CA GLU A 68 -1.21 8.28 -6.23
C GLU A 68 -1.33 6.82 -6.67
N VAL A 69 -0.33 5.98 -6.40
CA VAL A 69 -0.40 4.53 -6.64
C VAL A 69 -1.51 3.90 -5.78
N VAL A 70 -1.61 4.30 -4.51
CA VAL A 70 -2.71 3.89 -3.62
C VAL A 70 -4.07 4.31 -4.18
N ASP A 71 -4.20 5.55 -4.64
CA ASP A 71 -5.47 6.04 -5.17
C ASP A 71 -5.87 5.28 -6.45
N VAL A 72 -4.91 4.97 -7.32
CA VAL A 72 -5.12 4.12 -8.49
C VAL A 72 -5.53 2.70 -8.09
N LEU A 73 -4.90 2.11 -7.07
CA LEU A 73 -5.26 0.78 -6.56
C LEU A 73 -6.71 0.75 -6.09
N VAL A 74 -7.11 1.65 -5.19
CA VAL A 74 -8.47 1.69 -4.64
C VAL A 74 -9.49 2.08 -5.72
N SER A 75 -9.15 2.97 -6.64
CA SER A 75 -10.00 3.32 -7.79
C SER A 75 -10.19 2.18 -8.78
N THR A 76 -9.25 1.23 -8.87
CA THR A 76 -9.28 0.15 -9.87
C THR A 76 -9.90 -1.13 -9.30
N PHE A 77 -9.54 -1.48 -8.07
CA PHE A 77 -9.89 -2.77 -7.46
C PHE A 77 -10.98 -2.67 -6.39
N THR A 78 -11.43 -1.48 -5.98
CA THR A 78 -12.25 -1.28 -4.75
C THR A 78 -11.47 -1.56 -3.47
N GLU A 79 -11.97 -1.09 -2.33
CA GLU A 79 -11.22 -1.11 -1.06
C GLU A 79 -10.81 -2.52 -0.64
N ASP A 80 -11.74 -3.48 -0.61
CA ASP A 80 -11.42 -4.85 -0.21
C ASP A 80 -10.42 -5.54 -1.14
N GLN A 81 -10.65 -5.51 -2.46
CA GLN A 81 -9.74 -6.20 -3.37
C GLN A 81 -8.39 -5.48 -3.48
N ALA A 82 -8.32 -4.15 -3.28
CA ALA A 82 -7.05 -3.43 -3.27
C ALA A 82 -6.12 -3.94 -2.15
N VAL A 83 -6.69 -4.28 -0.98
CA VAL A 83 -5.94 -4.89 0.12
C VAL A 83 -5.42 -6.27 -0.29
N ASP A 84 -6.30 -7.15 -0.78
CA ASP A 84 -5.93 -8.51 -1.19
C ASP A 84 -4.86 -8.52 -2.30
N VAL A 85 -5.01 -7.69 -3.33
CA VAL A 85 -4.02 -7.50 -4.41
C VAL A 85 -2.68 -7.04 -3.84
N THR A 86 -2.71 -6.10 -2.88
CA THR A 86 -1.49 -5.57 -2.26
C THR A 86 -0.77 -6.65 -1.43
N VAL A 87 -1.51 -7.44 -0.64
CA VAL A 87 -0.96 -8.59 0.11
C VAL A 87 -0.30 -9.59 -0.81
N GLU A 88 -0.96 -9.95 -1.91
CA GLU A 88 -0.46 -10.95 -2.85
C GLU A 88 0.87 -10.50 -3.48
N ILE A 89 0.92 -9.26 -3.96
CA ILE A 89 2.14 -8.70 -4.57
C ILE A 89 3.25 -8.58 -3.51
N LEU A 90 2.94 -8.09 -2.30
CA LEU A 90 3.89 -7.98 -1.20
C LEU A 90 4.50 -9.36 -0.85
N ARG A 91 3.69 -10.41 -0.81
CA ARG A 91 4.17 -11.79 -0.61
C ARG A 91 5.09 -12.23 -1.73
N SER A 92 4.79 -11.89 -2.98
CA SER A 92 5.61 -12.27 -4.11
C SER A 92 6.95 -11.52 -4.18
N ILE A 93 7.01 -10.26 -3.73
CA ILE A 93 8.27 -9.49 -3.65
C ILE A 93 9.06 -9.77 -2.35
N SER A 94 8.68 -10.81 -1.59
CA SER A 94 9.26 -11.19 -0.29
C SER A 94 9.09 -10.18 0.86
N CYS A 95 8.17 -9.22 0.73
CA CYS A 95 7.77 -8.29 1.78
C CYS A 95 6.64 -8.87 2.66
N LYS A 96 6.87 -10.06 3.23
CA LYS A 96 5.86 -10.82 3.98
C LYS A 96 5.43 -10.12 5.27
N GLN A 97 6.35 -9.42 5.94
CA GLN A 97 6.05 -8.71 7.18
C GLN A 97 5.03 -7.59 6.96
N GLN A 98 5.20 -6.82 5.89
CA GLN A 98 4.28 -5.76 5.47
C GLN A 98 2.91 -6.36 5.12
N ALA A 99 2.89 -7.50 4.43
CA ALA A 99 1.66 -8.19 4.06
C ALA A 99 0.86 -8.67 5.29
N GLU A 100 1.51 -9.28 6.28
CA GLU A 100 0.84 -9.73 7.51
C GLU A 100 0.32 -8.56 8.35
N ARG A 101 1.08 -7.47 8.44
CA ARG A 101 0.62 -6.26 9.13
C ARG A 101 -0.65 -5.70 8.49
N LEU A 102 -0.71 -5.66 7.16
CA LEU A 102 -1.88 -5.21 6.42
C LEU A 102 -3.13 -6.07 6.73
N ILE A 103 -2.97 -7.39 6.82
CA ILE A 103 -4.06 -8.32 7.15
C ILE A 103 -4.56 -8.14 8.58
N GLN A 104 -3.65 -8.00 9.54
CA GLN A 104 -4.00 -7.80 10.95
C GLN A 104 -4.78 -6.49 11.15
N GLU A 105 -4.37 -5.43 10.46
CA GLU A 105 -5.03 -4.14 10.51
C GLU A 105 -6.42 -4.17 9.84
N LYS A 106 -6.58 -4.92 8.73
CA LYS A 106 -7.89 -5.18 8.11
C LYS A 106 -8.85 -5.87 9.08
N GLN A 107 -8.37 -6.83 9.87
CA GLN A 107 -9.18 -7.62 10.80
C GLN A 107 -9.56 -6.87 12.09
N SER A 108 -8.94 -5.72 12.34
CA SER A 108 -9.10 -4.94 13.58
C SER A 108 -10.04 -3.73 13.44
N GLY A 109 -10.70 -3.56 12.28
CA GLY A 109 -11.67 -2.49 12.00
C GLY A 109 -13.03 -3.07 11.62
#